data_AF-A0A848LHL6-F1
#
_entry.id   AF-A0A848LHL6-F1
#
_cell.length_a   1.000
_cell.length_b   1.000
_cell.length_c   1.000
_cell.angle_alpha   90.00
_cell.angle_beta   90.00
_cell.angle_gamma   90.00
#
_symmetry.space_group_name_H-M   'P 1'
#
loop_
_entity.id
_entity.type
_entity.pdbx_description
1 polymer ?
#
loop_
_entity_poly.entity_id
_entity_poly.type
_entity_poly.pdbx_seq_one_letter_code
_entity_poly.pdbx_strand_id
1 'polypeptide(L)'
;MDHVEFGKYLSQQRELRGLSRDDVARETKIPPTLIAALEAGQVERLPSRIFVVNYIKAYAQVIGMSPEEAVLRYEEVDKAVPAPAPAQLERERRKRAYVGLSALLVVVALGVYLFLVLSGKLPSPFVR
;
A
#
# COMPACT_ATOMS: atom_id res chain seq x y z
N MET A 1 -8.93 -7.14 -17.30
CA MET A 1 -7.64 -6.46 -17.20
C MET A 1 -7.41 -6.12 -15.75
N ASP A 2 -6.33 -6.62 -15.15
CA ASP A 2 -5.92 -6.28 -13.78
C ASP A 2 -4.80 -5.21 -13.77
N HIS A 3 -4.35 -4.77 -12.59
CA HIS A 3 -3.31 -3.74 -12.47
C HIS A 3 -1.98 -4.15 -13.09
N VAL A 4 -1.65 -5.46 -13.06
CA VAL A 4 -0.40 -5.99 -13.62
C VAL A 4 -0.46 -5.96 -15.14
N GLU A 5 -1.57 -6.36 -15.73
CA GLU A 5 -1.80 -6.26 -17.17
C GLU A 5 -1.79 -4.81 -17.65
N PHE A 6 -2.38 -3.88 -16.90
CA PHE A 6 -2.31 -2.45 -17.19
C PHE A 6 -0.90 -1.88 -17.13
N GLY A 7 -0.14 -2.23 -16.10
CA GLY A 7 1.26 -1.82 -15.99
C GLY A 7 2.11 -2.34 -17.17
N LYS A 8 1.93 -3.61 -17.54
CA LYS A 8 2.60 -4.21 -18.71
C LYS A 8 2.23 -3.49 -20.01
N TYR A 9 0.96 -3.16 -20.18
CA TYR A 9 0.49 -2.39 -21.33
C TYR A 9 1.22 -1.03 -21.43
N LEU A 10 1.33 -0.28 -20.33
CA LEU A 10 2.09 0.98 -20.31
C LEU A 10 3.58 0.78 -20.60
N SER A 11 4.21 -0.27 -20.08
CA SER A 11 5.62 -0.60 -20.34
C SER A 11 5.84 -0.90 -21.82
N GLN A 12 4.97 -1.72 -22.43
CA GLN A 12 5.06 -2.07 -23.84
C GLN A 12 4.90 -0.84 -24.73
N GLN A 13 3.94 0.03 -24.45
CA GLN A 13 3.75 1.25 -25.23
C GLN A 13 4.95 2.20 -25.12
N ARG A 14 5.55 2.33 -23.93
CA ARG A 14 6.80 3.08 -23.74
C ARG A 14 7.96 2.49 -24.55
N GLU A 15 8.14 1.18 -24.49
CA GLU A 15 9.20 0.47 -25.21
C GLU A 15 9.02 0.57 -26.73
N LEU A 16 7.79 0.52 -27.24
CA LEU A 16 7.48 0.76 -28.66
C LEU A 16 7.84 2.17 -29.13
N ARG A 17 7.97 3.14 -28.21
CA ARG A 17 8.45 4.49 -28.49
C ARG A 17 9.96 4.66 -28.27
N GLY A 18 10.66 3.59 -27.90
CA GLY A 18 12.10 3.61 -27.64
C GLY A 18 12.49 4.41 -26.39
N LEU A 19 11.55 4.69 -25.49
CA LEU A 19 11.79 5.49 -24.29
C LEU A 19 12.21 4.59 -23.12
N SER A 20 13.24 4.99 -22.38
CA SER A 20 13.56 4.37 -21.10
C SER A 20 12.65 4.89 -19.97
N ARG A 21 12.63 4.20 -18.83
CA ARG A 21 11.93 4.71 -17.64
C ARG A 21 12.50 6.05 -17.17
N ASP A 22 13.81 6.23 -17.32
CA ASP A 22 14.50 7.46 -16.93
C ASP A 22 14.13 8.63 -17.85
N ASP A 23 13.87 8.36 -19.14
CA ASP A 23 13.35 9.38 -20.06
C ASP A 23 11.97 9.86 -19.61
N VAL A 24 11.07 8.92 -19.33
CA VAL A 24 9.73 9.28 -18.85
C VAL A 24 9.79 9.97 -17.49
N ALA A 25 10.67 9.52 -16.59
CA ALA A 25 10.88 10.18 -15.29
C ALA A 25 11.36 11.63 -15.45
N ARG A 26 12.30 11.87 -16.37
CA ARG A 26 12.87 13.19 -16.63
C ARG A 26 11.82 14.15 -17.19
N GLU A 27 10.97 13.70 -18.10
CA GLU A 27 9.92 14.52 -18.72
C GLU A 27 8.76 14.77 -17.75
N THR A 28 8.26 13.73 -17.08
CA THR A 28 7.08 13.83 -16.20
C THR A 28 7.40 14.35 -14.79
N LYS A 29 8.67 14.35 -14.39
CA LYS A 29 9.13 14.57 -13.00
C LYS A 29 8.60 13.55 -12.00
N ILE A 30 8.11 12.41 -12.47
CA ILE A 30 7.71 11.28 -11.62
C ILE A 30 8.97 10.48 -11.26
N PRO A 31 9.20 10.14 -9.98
CA PRO A 31 10.32 9.29 -9.57
C PRO A 31 10.37 7.97 -10.37
N PRO A 32 11.56 7.53 -10.84
CA PRO A 32 11.69 6.26 -11.57
C PRO A 32 11.14 5.05 -10.82
N THR A 33 11.20 5.08 -9.48
CA THR A 33 10.65 4.04 -8.62
C THR A 33 9.12 3.92 -8.71
N LEU A 34 8.42 5.06 -8.88
CA LEU A 34 6.97 5.08 -9.06
C LEU A 34 6.55 4.71 -10.48
N ILE A 35 7.36 5.07 -11.48
CA ILE A 35 7.17 4.58 -12.85
C ILE A 35 7.30 3.06 -12.90
N ALA A 36 8.35 2.51 -12.28
CA ALA A 36 8.53 1.06 -12.18
C ALA A 36 7.38 0.38 -11.42
N ALA A 37 6.90 0.97 -10.33
CA ALA A 37 5.75 0.45 -9.59
C ALA A 37 4.45 0.48 -10.43
N LEU A 38 4.22 1.55 -11.18
CA LEU A 38 3.07 1.69 -12.08
C LEU A 38 3.10 0.64 -13.19
N GLU A 39 4.25 0.46 -13.84
CA GLU A 39 4.45 -0.56 -14.89
C GLU A 39 4.38 -2.00 -14.34
N ALA A 40 4.70 -2.20 -13.06
CA ALA A 40 4.60 -3.51 -12.41
C ALA A 40 3.21 -3.80 -11.82
N GLY A 41 2.28 -2.83 -11.85
CA GLY A 41 0.96 -2.96 -11.22
C GLY A 41 0.98 -2.99 -9.69
N GLN A 42 2.05 -2.49 -9.05
CA GLN A 42 2.26 -2.51 -7.60
C GLN A 42 1.53 -1.33 -6.92
N VAL A 43 0.19 -1.39 -6.92
CA VAL A 43 -0.70 -0.34 -6.40
C VAL A 43 -0.43 0.04 -4.95
N GLU A 44 0.04 -0.89 -4.13
CA GLU A 44 0.40 -0.68 -2.72
C GLU A 44 1.61 0.23 -2.52
N ARG A 45 2.45 0.40 -3.56
CA ARG A 45 3.61 1.29 -3.54
C ARG A 45 3.33 2.66 -4.15
N LEU A 46 2.14 2.84 -4.73
CA LEU A 46 1.73 4.09 -5.35
C LEU A 46 1.12 5.03 -4.29
N PRO A 47 1.18 6.35 -4.51
CA PRO A 47 0.49 7.32 -3.66
C PRO A 47 -1.04 7.24 -3.83
N SER A 48 -1.76 8.18 -3.22
CA SER A 48 -3.23 8.21 -3.33
C SER A 48 -3.71 8.23 -4.78
N ARG A 49 -4.90 7.67 -5.01
CA ARG A 49 -5.52 7.51 -6.35
C ARG A 49 -5.46 8.78 -7.21
N ILE A 50 -5.66 9.95 -6.62
CA ILE A 50 -5.65 11.24 -7.34
C ILE A 50 -4.28 11.46 -8.00
N PHE A 51 -3.18 11.16 -7.31
CA PHE A 51 -1.84 11.26 -7.87
C PHE A 51 -1.60 10.22 -8.96
N VAL A 52 -2.05 8.98 -8.76
CA VAL A 52 -1.90 7.90 -9.75
C VAL A 52 -2.58 8.27 -11.07
N VAL A 53 -3.80 8.80 -11.02
CA VAL A 53 -4.51 9.27 -12.22
C VAL A 53 -3.72 10.37 -12.94
N ASN A 54 -3.16 11.33 -12.20
CA ASN A 54 -2.33 12.38 -12.78
C ASN A 54 -1.02 11.85 -13.39
N TYR A 55 -0.41 10.85 -12.75
CA TYR A 55 0.79 10.19 -13.26
C TYR A 55 0.52 9.44 -14.56
N ILE A 56 -0.61 8.73 -14.64
CA ILE A 56 -1.02 8.03 -15.86
C ILE A 56 -1.25 9.03 -17.00
N LYS A 57 -1.89 10.17 -16.73
CA LYS A 57 -2.05 11.23 -17.73
C LYS A 57 -0.71 11.74 -18.25
N ALA A 58 0.19 12.13 -17.34
CA ALA A 58 1.51 12.65 -17.71
C ALA A 58 2.34 11.61 -18.47
N TYR A 59 2.32 10.36 -18.02
CA TYR A 59 2.99 9.24 -18.66
C TYR A 59 2.46 9.01 -20.09
N ALA A 60 1.13 8.97 -20.26
CA ALA A 60 0.48 8.81 -21.55
C ALA A 60 0.84 9.93 -22.54
N GLN A 61 0.90 11.18 -22.08
CA GLN A 61 1.33 12.31 -22.90
C GLN A 61 2.75 12.12 -23.44
N VAL A 62 3.69 11.69 -22.59
CA VAL A 62 5.11 11.52 -22.98
C VAL A 62 5.28 10.40 -24.01
N ILE A 63 4.52 9.31 -23.91
CA ILE A 63 4.60 8.19 -24.86
C ILE A 63 3.69 8.37 -26.09
N GLY A 64 3.02 9.52 -26.22
CA GLY A 64 2.18 9.86 -27.36
C GLY A 64 0.88 9.02 -27.43
N MET A 65 0.30 8.70 -26.28
CA MET A 65 -1.02 8.06 -26.16
C MET A 65 -2.07 9.06 -25.70
N SER A 66 -3.35 8.76 -25.91
CA SER A 66 -4.45 9.54 -25.32
C SER A 66 -4.43 9.43 -23.79
N PRO A 67 -4.29 10.55 -23.05
CA PRO A 67 -4.37 10.55 -21.60
C PRO A 67 -5.75 10.11 -21.09
N GLU A 68 -6.81 10.47 -21.81
CA GLU A 68 -8.19 10.15 -21.46
C GLU A 68 -8.44 8.65 -21.55
N GLU A 69 -7.98 8.01 -22.64
CA GLU A 69 -8.10 6.57 -22.84
C GLU A 69 -7.26 5.78 -21.83
N ALA A 70 -6.05 6.23 -21.53
CA ALA A 70 -5.18 5.60 -20.53
C ALA A 70 -5.80 5.65 -19.13
N VAL A 71 -6.40 6.78 -18.75
CA VAL A 71 -7.12 6.91 -17.47
C VAL A 71 -8.36 6.04 -17.46
N LEU A 72 -9.16 6.03 -18.53
CA LEU A 72 -10.36 5.20 -18.60
C LEU A 72 -10.04 3.71 -18.38
N ARG A 73 -9.02 3.19 -19.07
CA ARG A 73 -8.51 1.82 -18.85
C ARG A 73 -8.09 1.57 -17.41
N TYR A 74 -7.38 2.52 -16.80
CA TYR A 74 -7.01 2.39 -15.40
C TYR A 74 -8.24 2.37 -14.47
N GLU A 75 -9.25 3.21 -14.72
CA GLU A 75 -10.46 3.23 -13.90
C GLU A 75 -11.28 1.94 -14.01
N GLU A 76 -11.30 1.28 -15.16
CA GLU A 76 -11.93 -0.04 -15.33
C GLU A 76 -11.24 -1.10 -14.47
N VAL A 77 -9.91 -1.06 -14.43
CA VAL A 77 -9.08 -1.95 -13.61
C VAL A 77 -9.26 -1.66 -12.11
N ASP A 78 -9.24 -0.37 -11.74
CA ASP A 78 -9.33 0.11 -10.35
C ASP A 78 -10.72 -0.13 -9.75
N LYS A 79 -11.79 -0.04 -10.56
CA LYS A 79 -13.16 -0.40 -10.16
C LYS A 79 -13.37 -1.91 -10.02
N ALA A 80 -12.55 -2.73 -10.70
CA ALA A 80 -12.58 -4.19 -10.54
C ALA A 80 -11.99 -4.64 -9.19
N VAL A 81 -11.34 -3.75 -8.44
CA VAL A 81 -10.95 -3.95 -7.04
C VAL A 81 -11.99 -3.27 -6.15
N PRO A 82 -12.91 -4.00 -5.50
CA PRO A 82 -13.89 -3.38 -4.61
C PRO A 82 -13.14 -2.66 -3.50
N ALA A 83 -13.45 -1.37 -3.29
CA ALA A 83 -13.06 -0.70 -2.06
C ALA A 83 -13.54 -1.57 -0.88
N PRO A 84 -12.70 -1.81 0.15
CA PRO A 84 -13.11 -2.62 1.28
C PRO A 84 -14.40 -2.05 1.86
N ALA A 85 -15.41 -2.90 1.99
CA ALA A 85 -16.71 -2.47 2.49
C ALA A 85 -16.52 -1.79 3.86
N PRO A 86 -17.33 -0.78 4.22
CA PRO A 86 -17.23 -0.10 5.52
C PRO A 86 -17.13 -1.07 6.71
N ALA A 87 -17.85 -2.19 6.64
CA ALA A 87 -17.81 -3.27 7.64
C ALA A 87 -16.44 -3.98 7.75
N GLN A 88 -15.69 -4.11 6.65
CA GLN A 88 -14.34 -4.70 6.66
C GLN A 88 -13.32 -3.76 7.33
N LEU A 89 -13.43 -2.45 7.06
CA LEU A 89 -12.60 -1.42 7.71
C LEU A 89 -12.88 -1.34 9.22
N GLU A 90 -14.15 -1.42 9.62
CA GLU A 90 -14.53 -1.49 11.03
C GLU A 90 -14.01 -2.75 11.72
N ARG A 91 -14.05 -3.90 11.03
CA ARG A 91 -13.54 -5.18 11.57
C ARG A 91 -12.03 -5.12 11.81
N GLU A 92 -11.27 -4.56 10.88
CA GLU A 92 -9.83 -4.37 11.01
C GLU A 92 -9.47 -3.37 12.13
N ARG A 93 -10.20 -2.24 12.23
CA ARG A 93 -10.05 -1.30 13.35
C ARG A 93 -10.32 -1.97 14.70
N ARG A 94 -11.40 -2.75 14.80
CA ARG A 94 -11.78 -3.49 16.00
C ARG A 94 -10.71 -4.52 16.40
N LYS A 95 -10.16 -5.28 15.46
CA LYS A 95 -9.05 -6.21 15.73
C LYS A 95 -7.83 -5.49 16.30
N ARG A 96 -7.39 -4.38 15.68
CA ARG A 96 -6.25 -3.60 16.16
C ARG A 96 -6.48 -3.07 17.58
N ALA A 97 -7.70 -2.60 17.88
CA ALA A 97 -8.08 -2.16 19.22
C ALA A 97 -8.02 -3.31 20.24
N TYR A 98 -8.53 -4.51 19.90
CA TYR A 98 -8.44 -5.67 20.78
C TYR A 98 -7.01 -6.14 21.01
N VAL A 99 -6.16 -6.13 19.99
CA VAL A 99 -4.73 -6.47 20.12
C VAL A 99 -4.00 -5.46 21.00
N GLY A 100 -4.26 -4.16 20.83
CA GLY A 100 -3.69 -3.14 21.71
C GLY A 100 -4.15 -3.29 23.16
N LEU A 101 -5.44 -3.54 23.36
CA LEU A 101 -6.02 -3.76 24.69
C LEU A 101 -5.47 -5.02 25.36
N SER A 102 -5.37 -6.14 24.62
CA SER A 102 -4.84 -7.38 25.16
C SER A 102 -3.35 -7.24 25.52
N ALA A 103 -2.56 -6.57 24.68
CA ALA A 103 -1.16 -6.28 24.98
C ALA A 103 -1.02 -5.43 26.26
N LEU A 104 -1.85 -4.39 26.42
CA LEU A 104 -1.86 -3.57 27.63
C LEU A 104 -2.21 -4.38 28.88
N LEU A 105 -3.24 -5.24 28.81
CA LEU A 105 -3.62 -6.12 29.92
C LEU A 105 -2.49 -7.08 30.30
N VAL A 106 -1.80 -7.66 29.32
CA VAL A 106 -0.63 -8.52 29.56
C VAL A 106 0.48 -7.74 30.26
N VAL A 107 0.80 -6.52 29.80
CA VAL A 107 1.83 -5.67 30.43
C VAL A 107 1.45 -5.32 31.87
N VAL A 108 0.19 -4.95 32.13
CA VAL A 108 -0.30 -4.64 33.47
C VAL A 108 -0.24 -5.88 34.37
N ALA A 109 -0.70 -7.04 33.89
CA ALA A 109 -0.66 -8.30 34.65
C ALA A 109 0.77 -8.71 35.00
N LEU A 110 1.72 -8.58 34.06
CA LEU A 110 3.14 -8.81 34.31
C LEU A 110 3.70 -7.83 35.35
N GLY A 111 3.35 -6.54 35.26
CA GLY A 111 3.75 -5.54 36.23
C GLY A 111 3.22 -5.82 37.65
N VAL A 112 1.94 -6.19 37.77
CA VAL A 112 1.32 -6.58 39.04
C VAL A 112 1.97 -7.85 39.59
N TYR A 113 2.21 -8.86 38.74
CA TYR A 113 2.88 -10.09 39.16
C TYR A 113 4.28 -9.81 39.70
N LEU A 114 5.10 -9.04 38.97
CA LEU A 114 6.43 -8.63 39.41
C LEU A 114 6.39 -7.84 40.72
N PHE A 115 5.43 -6.91 40.88
CA PHE A 115 5.24 -6.17 42.12
C PHE A 115 4.88 -7.07 43.31
N LEU A 116 4.00 -8.06 43.12
CA LEU A 116 3.61 -9.00 44.19
C LEU A 116 4.75 -9.94 44.59
N VAL A 117 5.60 -10.35 43.65
CA VAL A 117 6.82 -11.13 43.92
C VAL A 117 7.84 -10.28 44.67
N LEU A 118 8.11 -9.04 44.22
CA LEU A 118 9.05 -8.11 44.87
C LEU A 118 8.59 -7.68 46.27
N SER A 119 7.27 -7.59 46.51
CA SER A 119 6.70 -7.27 47.82
C SER A 119 6.60 -8.47 48.76
N GLY A 120 7.10 -9.65 48.37
CA GLY A 120 7.15 -10.84 49.22
C GLY A 120 5.78 -11.47 49.51
N LYS A 121 4.73 -11.09 48.79
CA LYS A 121 3.35 -11.61 48.96
C LYS A 121 3.10 -12.92 48.21
N LEU A 122 4.00 -13.32 47.31
CA LEU A 122 3.95 -14.57 46.57
C LEU A 122 5.27 -15.34 46.73
N PRO A 123 5.25 -16.68 46.87
CA PRO A 123 6.47 -17.47 46.88
C PRO A 123 7.13 -17.41 45.50
N SER A 124 8.41 -17.02 45.47
CA SER A 124 9.21 -17.06 44.24
C SER A 124 9.36 -18.51 43.76
N PRO A 125 9.14 -18.81 42.46
CA PRO A 125 9.24 -20.17 41.93
C PRO A 125 10.66 -20.76 41.96
N PHE A 126 11.66 -19.97 42.37
CA PHE A 126 13.08 -20.33 42.33
C PHE A 126 13.71 -20.58 43.71
N VAL A 127 12.94 -20.52 44.81
CA VAL A 127 13.45 -20.82 46.15
C VAL A 127 13.05 -22.25 46.51
N ARG A 128 14.04 -23.14 46.46
CA ARG A 128 14.03 -24.47 47.08
C ARG A 128 14.93 -24.45 48.29
#